data_AF-A0A918YQP7-F1
#
_entry.id   AF-A0A918YQP7-F1
#
_cell.length_a   1.000
_cell.length_b   1.000
_cell.length_c   1.000
_cell.angle_alpha   90.00
_cell.angle_beta   90.00
_cell.angle_gamma   90.00
#
_symmetry.space_group_name_H-M   'P 1'
#
loop_
_entity.id
_entity.type
_entity.pdbx_description
1 polymer ?
#
loop_
_entity_poly.entity_id
_entity_poly.type
_entity_poly.pdbx_seq_one_letter_code
_entity_poly.pdbx_strand_id
1 'polypeptide(L)'
;MPLLRIGAKRLLRLGGDDSGAAPETSVLSHEDPHGSGVSSQRPRGQRISGLGSAAPEKDALAAHAESNAVDARILGAARGIGTPRACAHQVVACLSTEPEKRDGTAIDICLALLTATVARMTLSVSALQAVDLRVQPVDEVLDRVARSLQVRFLPETVVRKRRSVGARTDRDTWVRVERRLLDKVTDQGWNATECAARLEGVAQPAWQGCVVWRDVDDPVMWRADETDLLPAAPVGSAVVSDAPELPDEWWEAMNASLDALAAHKTGRVATPDTDTITEALITESIRGIFPGGFDTTVQRWVPAHADLNWANVTAPVFSLFDWEDWGNAPQGLDSASLWAGSLAVPSLADRVQSERRRDFESRDGKLMTLFVCSKILGPYAHPEDPRLKPAQRMAEQITKELQAV
;
A
#
# COMPACT_ATOMS: atom_id res chain seq x y z
N MET A 1 6.80 14.67 33.02
CA MET A 1 7.18 14.65 31.59
C MET A 1 5.91 14.62 30.76
N PRO A 2 5.75 15.46 29.73
CA PRO A 2 4.55 15.48 28.89
C PRO A 2 4.58 14.40 27.81
N LEU A 3 3.45 13.72 27.59
CA LEU A 3 3.25 12.78 26.49
C LEU A 3 2.88 13.54 25.21
N LEU A 4 3.75 13.53 24.21
CA LEU A 4 3.43 14.06 22.88
C LEU A 4 2.50 13.10 22.12
N ARG A 5 1.31 13.59 21.74
CA ARG A 5 0.39 12.88 20.87
C ARG A 5 0.77 13.11 19.40
N ILE A 6 1.14 12.03 18.69
CA ILE A 6 1.37 12.08 17.25
C ILE A 6 0.05 12.39 16.51
N GLY A 7 0.12 13.21 15.47
CA GLY A 7 -1.03 13.93 14.91
C GLY A 7 -2.09 13.04 14.23
N ALA A 8 -3.34 13.22 14.63
CA ALA A 8 -4.49 12.75 13.86
C ALA A 8 -4.73 13.69 12.64
N LYS A 9 -4.97 13.13 11.45
CA LYS A 9 -5.37 13.90 10.26
C LYS A 9 -6.70 14.60 10.51
N ARG A 10 -6.66 15.91 10.81
CA ARG A 10 -7.84 16.74 11.07
C ARG A 10 -8.46 17.20 9.76
N LEU A 11 -9.50 16.53 9.27
CA LEU A 11 -10.37 17.12 8.26
C LEU A 11 -11.09 18.33 8.85
N LEU A 12 -11.07 19.44 8.12
CA LEU A 12 -11.90 20.60 8.43
C LEU A 12 -13.37 20.28 8.13
N ARG A 13 -14.25 20.56 9.10
CA ARG A 13 -15.67 20.82 8.86
C ARG A 13 -15.99 22.22 9.40
N LEU A 14 -16.33 23.12 8.48
CA LEU A 14 -17.29 24.18 8.75
C LEU A 14 -18.68 23.49 8.85
N GLY A 15 -19.65 23.94 9.64
CA GLY A 15 -19.71 25.06 10.58
C GLY A 15 -21.20 25.39 10.80
N GLY A 16 -21.67 25.50 12.04
CA GLY A 16 -23.10 25.70 12.32
C GLY A 16 -23.46 25.65 13.80
N ASP A 17 -23.70 26.84 14.35
CA ASP A 17 -24.65 27.22 15.39
C ASP A 17 -24.61 26.53 16.78
N ASP A 18 -23.75 27.10 17.64
CA ASP A 18 -24.08 27.83 18.88
C ASP A 18 -24.88 27.21 20.06
N SER A 19 -24.63 27.79 21.25
CA SER A 19 -25.12 27.42 22.59
C SER A 19 -24.55 26.12 23.21
N GLY A 20 -24.27 26.07 24.52
CA GLY A 20 -24.27 27.14 25.52
C GLY A 20 -23.99 26.65 26.94
N ALA A 21 -23.56 27.57 27.82
CA ALA A 21 -23.25 27.37 29.25
C ALA A 21 -22.04 26.47 29.60
N ALA A 22 -21.53 26.67 30.81
CA ALA A 22 -20.43 25.93 31.43
C ALA A 22 -20.85 25.52 32.89
N PRO A 23 -19.94 25.19 33.82
CA PRO A 23 -19.84 23.83 34.33
C PRO A 23 -20.40 23.65 35.75
N GLU A 24 -20.80 22.41 36.08
CA GLU A 24 -21.01 21.96 37.47
C GLU A 24 -20.21 20.69 37.78
N THR A 25 -20.16 20.35 39.07
CA THR A 25 -19.07 19.59 39.71
C THR A 25 -19.56 18.34 40.45
N SER A 26 -18.60 17.45 40.80
CA SER A 26 -18.72 16.44 41.88
C SER A 26 -19.60 15.21 41.54
N VAL A 27 -19.52 14.04 42.20
CA VAL A 27 -18.53 13.43 43.12
C VAL A 27 -18.73 11.89 43.16
N LEU A 28 -17.78 11.14 43.75
CA LEU A 28 -17.80 9.73 44.23
C LEU A 28 -19.17 9.00 44.24
N SER A 29 -19.28 7.68 43.95
CA SER A 29 -18.74 6.58 44.79
C SER A 29 -18.86 5.17 44.13
N HIS A 30 -18.45 4.11 44.87
CA HIS A 30 -18.70 2.67 44.64
C HIS A 30 -20.22 2.30 44.55
N GLU A 31 -20.71 1.09 44.20
CA GLU A 31 -20.28 -0.29 44.50
C GLU A 31 -20.69 -1.37 43.47
N ASP A 32 -19.96 -2.50 43.49
CA ASP A 32 -20.34 -3.87 43.06
C ASP A 32 -21.05 -4.60 44.24
N PRO A 33 -21.85 -5.70 44.13
CA PRO A 33 -21.41 -6.92 43.43
C PRO A 33 -22.47 -7.98 42.94
N HIS A 34 -21.95 -9.05 42.31
CA HIS A 34 -22.42 -10.46 42.28
C HIS A 34 -23.80 -10.88 41.67
N GLY A 35 -23.75 -11.89 40.77
CA GLY A 35 -24.87 -12.75 40.35
C GLY A 35 -24.41 -13.88 39.38
N SER A 36 -24.99 -15.09 39.43
CA SER A 36 -24.33 -16.31 38.87
C SER A 36 -25.21 -17.37 38.16
N GLY A 37 -24.67 -18.00 37.09
CA GLY A 37 -25.03 -19.35 36.56
C GLY A 37 -26.03 -19.42 35.39
N VAL A 38 -26.29 -20.57 34.71
CA VAL A 38 -25.48 -21.79 34.40
C VAL A 38 -26.26 -22.70 33.38
N SER A 39 -25.58 -23.47 32.49
CA SER A 39 -26.10 -24.61 31.65
C SER A 39 -27.16 -24.35 30.54
N SER A 40 -27.43 -25.24 29.54
CA SER A 40 -26.63 -26.25 28.79
C SER A 40 -27.41 -26.96 27.63
N GLN A 41 -26.69 -27.72 26.77
CA GLN A 41 -27.11 -28.91 25.95
C GLN A 41 -27.73 -28.82 24.51
N ARG A 42 -27.55 -29.94 23.76
CA ARG A 42 -28.03 -30.32 22.39
C ARG A 42 -28.36 -31.84 22.35
N PRO A 43 -29.17 -32.32 21.38
CA PRO A 43 -28.79 -33.47 20.51
C PRO A 43 -29.16 -33.25 19.01
N ARG A 44 -28.53 -33.82 17.95
CA ARG A 44 -28.51 -35.22 17.40
C ARG A 44 -29.91 -35.86 17.21
N GLY A 45 -30.31 -36.48 16.08
CA GLY A 45 -29.75 -36.63 14.71
C GLY A 45 -29.95 -38.07 14.11
N GLN A 46 -30.30 -38.25 12.81
CA GLN A 46 -30.44 -39.61 12.18
C GLN A 46 -30.43 -39.68 10.61
N ARG A 47 -30.51 -40.90 10.04
CA ARG A 47 -30.54 -41.33 8.60
C ARG A 47 -31.66 -42.42 8.42
N ILE A 48 -31.84 -43.30 7.40
CA ILE A 48 -31.02 -43.90 6.30
C ILE A 48 -31.96 -44.54 5.21
N SER A 49 -31.50 -44.65 3.94
CA SER A 49 -31.96 -45.60 2.85
C SER A 49 -33.43 -45.52 2.34
N GLY A 50 -33.82 -45.91 1.12
CA GLY A 50 -33.20 -46.51 -0.09
C GLY A 50 -34.22 -46.43 -1.26
N LEU A 51 -34.31 -47.26 -2.33
CA LEU A 51 -33.45 -48.29 -2.95
C LEU A 51 -34.13 -48.74 -4.30
N GLY A 52 -33.41 -49.07 -5.40
CA GLY A 52 -34.00 -49.71 -6.61
C GLY A 52 -33.32 -49.40 -7.96
N SER A 53 -33.42 -50.30 -8.96
CA SER A 53 -32.70 -50.19 -10.26
C SER A 53 -33.41 -50.84 -11.46
N ALA A 54 -33.35 -50.22 -12.65
CA ALA A 54 -33.45 -50.89 -13.96
C ALA A 54 -32.94 -49.95 -15.08
N ALA A 55 -32.41 -50.53 -16.17
CA ALA A 55 -32.07 -49.82 -17.41
C ALA A 55 -32.22 -50.78 -18.62
N PRO A 56 -32.42 -50.22 -19.83
CA PRO A 56 -31.60 -50.67 -20.94
C PRO A 56 -30.99 -49.50 -21.73
N GLU A 57 -29.67 -49.52 -21.90
CA GLU A 57 -28.96 -48.62 -22.82
C GLU A 57 -28.99 -49.18 -24.26
N LYS A 58 -29.05 -48.28 -25.25
CA LYS A 58 -27.97 -48.17 -26.25
C LYS A 58 -27.99 -46.89 -27.08
N ASP A 59 -29.17 -46.40 -27.47
CA ASP A 59 -29.26 -45.18 -28.31
C ASP A 59 -28.98 -43.88 -27.53
N ALA A 60 -29.14 -43.91 -26.20
CA ALA A 60 -28.86 -42.76 -25.33
C ALA A 60 -27.36 -42.36 -25.26
N LEU A 61 -26.43 -43.28 -25.54
CA LEU A 61 -24.99 -43.01 -25.39
C LEU A 61 -24.46 -42.01 -26.43
N ALA A 62 -25.01 -42.00 -27.64
CA ALA A 62 -24.62 -41.06 -28.69
C ALA A 62 -25.04 -39.62 -28.34
N ALA A 63 -26.31 -39.43 -27.95
CA ALA A 63 -26.84 -38.12 -27.58
C ALA A 63 -26.16 -37.54 -26.33
N HIS A 64 -25.86 -38.37 -25.32
CA HIS A 64 -25.12 -37.91 -24.14
C HIS A 64 -23.67 -37.51 -24.45
N ALA A 65 -23.02 -38.15 -25.43
CA ALA A 65 -21.65 -37.79 -25.81
C ALA A 65 -21.58 -36.38 -26.43
N GLU A 66 -22.51 -36.03 -27.31
CA GLU A 66 -22.55 -34.68 -27.91
C GLU A 66 -22.96 -33.60 -26.91
N SER A 67 -23.96 -33.87 -26.04
CA SER A 67 -24.38 -32.92 -25.00
C SER A 67 -23.23 -32.61 -24.02
N ASN A 68 -22.54 -33.64 -23.52
CA ASN A 68 -21.37 -33.46 -22.65
C ASN A 68 -20.21 -32.71 -23.36
N ALA A 69 -20.08 -32.83 -24.69
CA ALA A 69 -19.07 -32.08 -25.45
C ALA A 69 -19.43 -30.60 -25.61
N VAL A 70 -20.72 -30.24 -25.61
CA VAL A 70 -21.18 -28.84 -25.53
C VAL A 70 -20.91 -28.29 -24.13
N ASP A 71 -21.32 -29.00 -23.07
CA ASP A 71 -21.11 -28.56 -21.68
C ASP A 71 -19.61 -28.42 -21.31
N ALA A 72 -18.74 -29.27 -21.86
CA ALA A 72 -17.30 -29.15 -21.69
C ALA A 72 -16.71 -27.89 -22.38
N ARG A 73 -17.26 -27.48 -23.52
CA ARG A 73 -16.86 -26.23 -24.22
C ARG A 73 -17.42 -25.00 -23.51
N ILE A 74 -18.71 -25.04 -23.19
CA ILE A 74 -19.40 -24.50 -21.99
C ILE A 74 -18.46 -23.99 -20.89
N LEU A 75 -18.13 -24.92 -20.00
CA LEU A 75 -17.30 -24.74 -18.81
C LEU A 75 -15.82 -24.42 -19.13
N GLY A 76 -15.32 -24.83 -20.31
CA GLY A 76 -13.98 -24.51 -20.77
C GLY A 76 -13.79 -23.01 -21.05
N ALA A 77 -14.71 -22.40 -21.79
CA ALA A 77 -14.68 -20.97 -22.10
C ALA A 77 -14.77 -20.10 -20.83
N ALA A 78 -15.56 -20.52 -19.84
CA ALA A 78 -15.73 -19.81 -18.58
C ALA A 78 -14.48 -19.76 -17.68
N ARG A 79 -13.43 -20.55 -17.96
CA ARG A 79 -12.23 -20.66 -17.09
C ARG A 79 -11.06 -19.73 -17.45
N GLY A 80 -11.15 -18.92 -18.51
CA GLY A 80 -9.99 -18.21 -19.05
C GLY A 80 -10.20 -16.77 -19.50
N ILE A 81 -11.25 -16.07 -19.04
CA ILE A 81 -11.68 -14.79 -19.62
C ILE A 81 -11.83 -13.70 -18.55
N GLY A 82 -11.16 -12.55 -18.78
CA GLY A 82 -11.15 -11.41 -17.88
C GLY A 82 -12.31 -10.42 -18.10
N THR A 83 -12.85 -9.91 -16.99
CA THR A 83 -13.92 -8.90 -16.88
C THR A 83 -15.33 -9.35 -17.33
N PRO A 84 -16.41 -8.92 -16.65
CA PRO A 84 -17.78 -9.33 -17.00
C PRO A 84 -18.21 -8.96 -18.43
N ARG A 85 -17.64 -7.89 -19.00
CA ARG A 85 -17.99 -7.40 -20.34
C ARG A 85 -17.60 -8.40 -21.43
N ALA A 86 -16.50 -9.14 -21.27
CA ALA A 86 -16.08 -10.15 -22.24
C ALA A 86 -17.01 -11.38 -22.21
N CYS A 87 -17.26 -11.94 -21.02
CA CYS A 87 -18.19 -13.08 -20.86
C CYS A 87 -19.58 -12.77 -21.40
N ALA A 88 -20.11 -11.57 -21.16
CA ALA A 88 -21.40 -11.14 -21.70
C ALA A 88 -21.44 -11.14 -23.25
N HIS A 89 -20.40 -10.62 -23.92
CA HIS A 89 -20.33 -10.64 -25.38
C HIS A 89 -20.22 -12.06 -25.95
N GLN A 90 -19.50 -12.96 -25.29
CA GLN A 90 -19.35 -14.35 -25.75
C GLN A 90 -20.60 -15.19 -25.55
N VAL A 91 -21.34 -15.01 -24.45
CA VAL A 91 -22.66 -15.66 -24.28
C VAL A 91 -23.65 -15.17 -25.34
N VAL A 92 -23.69 -13.86 -25.62
CA VAL A 92 -24.52 -13.28 -26.69
C VAL A 92 -24.09 -13.80 -28.08
N ALA A 93 -22.78 -13.95 -28.34
CA ALA A 93 -22.28 -14.51 -29.59
C ALA A 93 -22.74 -15.97 -29.79
N CYS A 94 -22.56 -16.85 -28.80
CA CYS A 94 -23.01 -18.24 -28.88
C CYS A 94 -24.53 -18.36 -29.08
N LEU A 95 -25.33 -17.52 -28.42
CA LEU A 95 -26.80 -17.46 -28.58
C LEU A 95 -27.27 -16.87 -29.94
N SER A 96 -26.33 -16.34 -30.74
CA SER A 96 -26.58 -15.77 -32.06
C SER A 96 -26.18 -16.72 -33.22
N THR A 97 -25.32 -17.72 -32.98
CA THR A 97 -24.79 -18.60 -34.04
C THR A 97 -25.58 -19.88 -34.29
N GLU A 98 -26.33 -20.40 -33.30
CA GLU A 98 -27.16 -21.60 -33.46
C GLU A 98 -28.60 -21.36 -32.94
N PRO A 99 -29.55 -20.94 -33.80
CA PRO A 99 -30.91 -20.60 -33.36
C PRO A 99 -31.79 -21.80 -32.99
N GLU A 100 -31.44 -23.02 -33.44
CA GLU A 100 -32.28 -24.21 -33.28
C GLU A 100 -32.12 -24.93 -31.92
N LYS A 101 -31.10 -24.59 -31.12
CA LYS A 101 -30.84 -25.20 -29.80
C LYS A 101 -31.33 -24.33 -28.63
N ARG A 102 -32.47 -23.66 -28.79
CA ARG A 102 -33.07 -22.76 -27.80
C ARG A 102 -34.00 -23.48 -26.82
N ASP A 103 -33.50 -24.49 -26.14
CA ASP A 103 -34.15 -25.01 -24.93
C ASP A 103 -34.03 -23.97 -23.81
N GLY A 104 -35.18 -23.53 -23.27
CA GLY A 104 -35.23 -22.46 -22.25
C GLY A 104 -34.34 -22.75 -21.04
N THR A 105 -34.26 -24.02 -20.64
CA THR A 105 -33.41 -24.53 -19.56
C THR A 105 -31.94 -24.13 -19.70
N ALA A 106 -31.39 -24.10 -20.93
CA ALA A 106 -30.00 -23.72 -21.15
C ALA A 106 -29.78 -22.21 -20.97
N ILE A 107 -30.77 -21.39 -21.33
CA ILE A 107 -30.77 -19.94 -21.12
C ILE A 107 -30.90 -19.64 -19.62
N ASP A 108 -31.81 -20.32 -18.92
CA ASP A 108 -32.00 -20.17 -17.47
C ASP A 108 -30.75 -20.60 -16.67
N ILE A 109 -30.08 -21.69 -17.06
CA ILE A 109 -28.79 -22.10 -16.47
C ILE A 109 -27.71 -21.04 -16.71
N CYS A 110 -27.59 -20.52 -17.94
CA CYS A 110 -26.63 -19.44 -18.23
C CYS A 110 -26.93 -18.17 -17.42
N LEU A 111 -28.21 -17.78 -17.30
CA LEU A 111 -28.64 -16.60 -16.56
C LEU A 111 -28.44 -16.78 -15.04
N ALA A 112 -28.70 -17.98 -14.51
CA ALA A 112 -28.45 -18.32 -13.12
C ALA A 112 -26.95 -18.34 -12.80
N LEU A 113 -26.10 -18.88 -13.68
CA LEU A 113 -24.64 -18.84 -13.52
C LEU A 113 -24.09 -17.41 -13.61
N LEU A 114 -24.60 -16.59 -14.54
CA LEU A 114 -24.23 -15.17 -14.63
C LEU A 114 -24.66 -14.41 -13.38
N THR A 115 -25.90 -14.64 -12.90
CA THR A 115 -26.44 -14.01 -11.68
C THR A 115 -25.69 -14.46 -10.43
N ALA A 116 -25.35 -15.75 -10.30
CA ALA A 116 -24.53 -16.25 -9.20
C ALA A 116 -23.08 -15.74 -9.25
N THR A 117 -22.53 -15.51 -10.45
CA THR A 117 -21.22 -14.88 -10.64
C THR A 117 -21.26 -13.41 -10.25
N VAL A 118 -22.25 -12.65 -10.73
CA VAL A 118 -22.46 -11.24 -10.35
C VAL A 118 -22.74 -11.13 -8.85
N ALA A 119 -23.54 -12.01 -8.25
CA ALA A 119 -23.79 -12.04 -6.81
C ALA A 119 -22.53 -12.37 -6.00
N ARG A 120 -21.68 -13.31 -6.46
CA ARG A 120 -20.36 -13.54 -5.87
C ARG A 120 -19.45 -12.32 -6.00
N MET A 121 -19.50 -11.61 -7.14
CA MET A 121 -18.71 -10.39 -7.33
C MET A 121 -19.22 -9.22 -6.48
N THR A 122 -20.53 -9.03 -6.31
CA THR A 122 -21.07 -7.98 -5.44
C THR A 122 -20.90 -8.31 -3.96
N LEU A 123 -20.97 -9.59 -3.56
CA LEU A 123 -20.60 -10.02 -2.21
C LEU A 123 -19.09 -9.86 -1.96
N SER A 124 -18.23 -10.14 -2.95
CA SER A 124 -16.78 -9.88 -2.86
C SER A 124 -16.47 -8.38 -2.78
N VAL A 125 -17.15 -7.54 -3.55
CA VAL A 125 -17.05 -6.06 -3.47
C VAL A 125 -17.61 -5.53 -2.14
N SER A 126 -18.61 -6.20 -1.55
CA SER A 126 -19.11 -5.90 -0.20
C SER A 126 -18.12 -6.32 0.90
N ALA A 127 -17.39 -7.43 0.70
CA ALA A 127 -16.32 -7.89 1.58
C ALA A 127 -15.03 -7.03 1.45
N LEU A 128 -14.83 -6.37 0.31
CA LEU A 128 -13.78 -5.34 0.10
C LEU A 128 -14.06 -4.02 0.84
N GLN A 129 -14.81 -4.06 1.96
CA GLN A 129 -14.81 -2.99 2.93
C GLN A 129 -13.37 -2.75 3.39
N ALA A 130 -12.86 -1.53 3.18
CA ALA A 130 -11.43 -1.26 3.29
C ALA A 130 -10.94 -1.27 4.75
N VAL A 131 -10.62 -2.47 5.24
CA VAL A 131 -10.11 -2.80 6.59
C VAL A 131 -9.13 -1.74 7.09
N ASP A 132 -9.43 -1.21 8.27
CA ASP A 132 -8.70 -0.12 8.90
C ASP A 132 -8.19 -0.59 10.26
N LEU A 133 -6.90 -0.93 10.32
CA LEU A 133 -6.26 -1.46 11.52
C LEU A 133 -6.14 -0.43 12.65
N ARG A 134 -6.63 0.80 12.47
CA ARG A 134 -6.84 1.78 13.54
C ARG A 134 -8.05 1.47 14.43
N VAL A 135 -9.04 0.73 13.92
CA VAL A 135 -10.30 0.43 14.64
C VAL A 135 -10.63 -1.05 14.73
N GLN A 136 -10.20 -1.87 13.77
CA GLN A 136 -10.44 -3.33 13.80
C GLN A 136 -9.65 -4.02 14.92
N PRO A 137 -10.10 -5.15 15.48
CA PRO A 137 -9.28 -5.95 16.40
C PRO A 137 -7.93 -6.30 15.79
N VAL A 138 -6.85 -6.22 16.57
CA VAL A 138 -5.48 -6.57 16.14
C VAL A 138 -4.84 -7.61 17.04
N ASP A 139 -5.51 -8.00 18.12
CA ASP A 139 -4.91 -8.79 19.19
C ASP A 139 -4.50 -10.18 18.68
N GLU A 140 -5.39 -10.92 17.99
CA GLU A 140 -5.05 -12.22 17.39
C GLU A 140 -3.89 -12.17 16.39
N VAL A 141 -3.73 -11.05 15.68
CA VAL A 141 -2.64 -10.81 14.72
C VAL A 141 -1.33 -10.60 15.47
N LEU A 142 -1.32 -9.76 16.51
CA LEU A 142 -0.16 -9.55 17.37
C LEU A 142 0.21 -10.85 18.11
N ASP A 143 -0.78 -11.60 18.59
CA ASP A 143 -0.63 -12.88 19.28
C ASP A 143 0.02 -13.95 18.37
N ARG A 144 -0.38 -13.98 17.09
CA ARG A 144 0.23 -14.83 16.06
C ARG A 144 1.69 -14.44 15.82
N VAL A 145 1.96 -13.15 15.63
CA VAL A 145 3.31 -12.63 15.37
C VAL A 145 4.24 -12.86 16.57
N ALA A 146 3.76 -12.62 17.79
CA ALA A 146 4.45 -12.87 19.04
C ALA A 146 4.92 -14.34 19.16
N ARG A 147 4.01 -15.29 18.89
CA ARG A 147 4.35 -16.73 18.86
C ARG A 147 5.32 -17.09 17.74
N SER A 148 5.20 -16.47 16.55
CA SER A 148 6.04 -16.79 15.38
C SER A 148 7.45 -16.24 15.47
N LEU A 149 7.64 -15.01 15.97
CA LEU A 149 8.95 -14.37 16.14
C LEU A 149 9.59 -14.62 17.53
N GLN A 150 8.84 -15.26 18.43
CA GLN A 150 9.22 -15.54 19.83
C GLN A 150 9.52 -14.25 20.62
N VAL A 151 8.60 -13.28 20.53
CA VAL A 151 8.64 -11.97 21.21
C VAL A 151 7.42 -11.79 22.11
N ARG A 152 7.51 -10.87 23.08
CA ARG A 152 6.36 -10.30 23.77
C ARG A 152 6.27 -8.82 23.40
N PHE A 153 5.08 -8.38 23.00
CA PHE A 153 4.81 -6.98 22.69
C PHE A 153 4.66 -6.14 23.96
N LEU A 154 5.10 -4.89 23.91
CA LEU A 154 4.88 -3.86 24.93
C LEU A 154 3.60 -3.06 24.59
N PRO A 155 2.43 -3.33 25.23
CA PRO A 155 1.13 -2.85 24.75
C PRO A 155 0.98 -1.33 24.70
N GLU A 156 1.67 -0.61 25.58
CA GLU A 156 1.71 0.85 25.63
C GLU A 156 2.44 1.50 24.46
N THR A 157 3.17 0.71 23.65
CA THR A 157 3.94 1.15 22.49
C THR A 157 3.25 0.92 21.15
N VAL A 158 2.02 0.39 21.16
CA VAL A 158 1.28 -0.03 19.96
C VAL A 158 0.84 1.17 19.12
N VAL A 159 1.47 1.33 17.95
CA VAL A 159 1.15 2.34 16.93
C VAL A 159 0.31 1.69 15.82
N ARG A 160 -0.83 2.30 15.50
CA ARG A 160 -1.82 1.76 14.56
C ARG A 160 -2.00 2.71 13.36
N LYS A 161 -1.56 2.28 12.17
CA LYS A 161 -1.82 2.91 10.86
C LYS A 161 -3.04 2.20 10.19
N ARG A 162 -3.47 2.64 9.00
CA ARG A 162 -4.63 2.05 8.30
C ARG A 162 -4.39 0.60 7.82
N ARG A 163 -3.21 0.33 7.24
CA ARG A 163 -2.81 -1.00 6.72
C ARG A 163 -1.83 -1.75 7.62
N SER A 164 -1.32 -1.13 8.68
CA SER A 164 -0.26 -1.71 9.52
C SER A 164 -0.44 -1.38 11.01
N VAL A 165 0.08 -2.26 11.85
CA VAL A 165 0.21 -2.08 13.30
C VAL A 165 1.65 -2.46 13.68
N GLY A 166 2.25 -1.72 14.61
CA GLY A 166 3.59 -2.07 15.11
C GLY A 166 3.77 -1.66 16.57
N ALA A 167 4.73 -2.28 17.23
CA ALA A 167 5.03 -2.08 18.63
C ALA A 167 6.48 -2.49 18.95
N ARG A 168 6.98 -2.03 20.10
CA ARG A 168 8.23 -2.53 20.68
C ARG A 168 8.03 -3.92 21.27
N THR A 169 9.12 -4.67 21.34
CA THR A 169 9.20 -5.98 21.98
C THR A 169 9.94 -5.92 23.31
N ASP A 170 9.90 -7.02 24.03
CA ASP A 170 10.77 -7.32 25.18
C ASP A 170 12.24 -7.67 24.81
N ARG A 171 12.60 -7.62 23.51
CA ARG A 171 13.97 -7.79 23.01
C ARG A 171 14.66 -6.47 22.67
N ASP A 172 14.03 -5.33 22.96
CA ASP A 172 14.41 -4.02 22.46
C ASP A 172 14.52 -3.97 20.92
N THR A 173 13.56 -4.63 20.26
CA THR A 173 13.31 -4.54 18.82
C THR A 173 11.96 -3.86 18.55
N TRP A 174 11.75 -3.42 17.31
CA TRP A 174 10.45 -2.99 16.79
C TRP A 174 9.92 -4.05 15.81
N VAL A 175 8.62 -4.35 15.86
CA VAL A 175 7.97 -5.19 14.84
C VAL A 175 6.88 -4.40 14.12
N ARG A 176 6.94 -4.39 12.79
CA ARG A 176 5.95 -3.78 11.88
C ARG A 176 5.14 -4.88 11.21
N VAL A 177 3.86 -4.98 11.52
CA VAL A 177 2.90 -5.90 10.87
C VAL A 177 2.07 -5.15 9.84
N GLU A 178 2.00 -5.63 8.61
CA GLU A 178 1.24 -5.02 7.50
C GLU A 178 0.30 -6.03 6.81
N ARG A 179 -0.90 -5.55 6.42
CA ARG A 179 -1.90 -6.25 5.60
C ARG A 179 -1.96 -5.63 4.19
N ARG A 180 -1.69 -6.43 3.15
CA ARG A 180 -1.90 -6.07 1.73
C ARG A 180 -2.83 -7.08 1.06
N LEU A 181 -3.64 -6.62 0.11
CA LEU A 181 -4.44 -7.50 -0.73
C LEU A 181 -3.52 -8.37 -1.61
N LEU A 182 -3.92 -9.60 -1.94
CA LEU A 182 -3.10 -10.52 -2.74
C LEU A 182 -2.82 -10.00 -4.16
N ASP A 183 -3.73 -9.20 -4.75
CA ASP A 183 -3.54 -8.54 -6.05
C ASP A 183 -2.57 -7.34 -5.99
N LYS A 184 -2.12 -6.96 -4.79
CA LYS A 184 -1.11 -5.91 -4.53
C LYS A 184 0.25 -6.49 -4.09
N VAL A 185 0.42 -7.80 -4.18
CA VAL A 185 1.74 -8.44 -4.16
C VAL A 185 2.22 -8.52 -5.61
N THR A 186 3.17 -7.65 -5.97
CA THR A 186 3.68 -7.54 -7.36
C THR A 186 4.66 -8.66 -7.71
N ASP A 187 5.01 -8.78 -9.00
CA ASP A 187 5.97 -9.78 -9.50
C ASP A 187 7.36 -9.71 -8.85
N GLN A 188 7.69 -8.57 -8.23
CA GLN A 188 8.93 -8.38 -7.45
C GLN A 188 8.89 -9.07 -6.08
N GLY A 189 7.72 -9.52 -5.64
CA GLY A 189 7.48 -10.13 -4.34
C GLY A 189 7.37 -9.14 -3.18
N TRP A 190 7.02 -9.66 -2.00
CA TRP A 190 6.89 -8.89 -0.76
C TRP A 190 8.13 -9.09 0.14
N ASN A 191 9.31 -8.85 -0.43
CA ASN A 191 10.63 -9.08 0.18
C ASN A 191 11.49 -7.80 0.29
N ALA A 192 10.87 -6.62 0.24
CA ALA A 192 11.58 -5.36 0.21
C ALA A 192 12.51 -5.17 1.42
N THR A 193 11.99 -5.37 2.64
CA THR A 193 12.70 -5.22 3.91
C THR A 193 13.90 -6.17 4.04
N GLU A 194 13.70 -7.46 3.77
CA GLU A 194 14.76 -8.49 3.84
C GLU A 194 15.83 -8.33 2.74
N CYS A 195 15.48 -7.71 1.60
CA CYS A 195 16.47 -7.32 0.60
C CYS A 195 17.21 -6.04 1.01
N ALA A 196 16.56 -5.07 1.67
CA ALA A 196 17.21 -3.85 2.17
C ALA A 196 18.23 -4.15 3.27
N ALA A 197 18.01 -5.20 4.07
CA ALA A 197 18.96 -5.74 5.05
C ALA A 197 20.34 -6.12 4.48
N ARG A 198 20.48 -6.19 3.15
CA ARG A 198 21.74 -6.46 2.44
C ARG A 198 22.49 -5.20 1.99
N LEU A 199 21.97 -4.00 2.27
CA LEU A 199 22.57 -2.73 1.88
C LEU A 199 23.67 -2.33 2.88
N GLU A 200 24.91 -2.56 2.48
CA GLU A 200 26.12 -2.12 3.20
C GLU A 200 26.30 -0.59 3.09
N GLY A 201 26.81 0.05 4.14
CA GLY A 201 27.14 1.50 4.15
C GLY A 201 25.94 2.45 4.32
N VAL A 202 24.73 1.93 4.43
CA VAL A 202 23.49 2.70 4.63
C VAL A 202 23.12 2.73 6.11
N ALA A 203 22.84 3.90 6.68
CA ALA A 203 22.30 4.01 8.04
C ALA A 203 20.83 3.59 8.08
N GLN A 204 20.56 2.39 8.58
CA GLN A 204 19.24 1.78 8.77
C GLN A 204 19.24 0.89 10.03
N PRO A 205 18.10 0.65 10.71
CA PRO A 205 18.04 -0.34 11.78
C PRO A 205 18.28 -1.75 11.21
N ALA A 206 19.01 -2.62 11.92
CA ALA A 206 19.24 -3.97 11.41
C ALA A 206 17.93 -4.77 11.39
N TRP A 207 17.70 -5.53 10.31
CA TRP A 207 16.56 -6.43 10.18
C TRP A 207 16.89 -7.78 10.83
N GLN A 208 16.06 -8.21 11.77
CA GLN A 208 16.27 -9.40 12.59
C GLN A 208 15.55 -10.63 12.03
N GLY A 209 14.45 -10.43 11.31
CA GLY A 209 13.68 -11.50 10.67
C GLY A 209 12.26 -11.09 10.28
N CYS A 210 11.51 -12.03 9.72
CA CYS A 210 10.10 -11.82 9.42
C CYS A 210 9.26 -13.09 9.56
N VAL A 211 7.95 -12.91 9.67
CA VAL A 211 6.95 -13.95 9.37
C VAL A 211 5.96 -13.43 8.33
N VAL A 212 5.74 -14.22 7.27
CA VAL A 212 4.76 -13.95 6.22
C VAL A 212 3.69 -15.03 6.26
N TRP A 213 2.42 -14.66 6.17
CA TRP A 213 1.33 -15.62 6.04
C TRP A 213 0.21 -15.11 5.14
N ARG A 214 -0.44 -16.03 4.44
CA ARG A 214 -1.74 -15.76 3.80
C ARG A 214 -2.83 -15.82 4.87
N ASP A 215 -3.81 -14.93 4.76
CA ASP A 215 -5.04 -15.05 5.54
C ASP A 215 -5.86 -16.29 5.11
N VAL A 216 -6.75 -16.76 5.99
CA VAL A 216 -7.56 -17.95 5.77
C VAL A 216 -8.91 -17.59 5.14
N ASP A 217 -9.50 -16.50 5.60
CA ASP A 217 -10.86 -16.08 5.23
C ASP A 217 -10.82 -14.92 4.22
N ASP A 218 -9.83 -14.03 4.33
CA ASP A 218 -9.63 -12.90 3.44
C ASP A 218 -8.71 -13.20 2.22
N PRO A 219 -8.87 -12.51 1.08
CA PRO A 219 -7.93 -12.55 -0.05
C PRO A 219 -6.71 -11.65 0.20
N VAL A 220 -6.10 -11.73 1.39
CA VAL A 220 -4.94 -10.92 1.80
C VAL A 220 -3.75 -11.76 2.21
N MET A 221 -2.59 -11.11 2.19
CA MET A 221 -1.37 -11.60 2.82
C MET A 221 -0.96 -10.59 3.90
N TRP A 222 -0.28 -11.11 4.90
CA TRP A 222 0.26 -10.39 6.03
C TRP A 222 1.77 -10.63 6.08
N ARG A 223 2.52 -9.57 6.40
CA ARG A 223 3.96 -9.65 6.72
C ARG A 223 4.20 -8.94 8.04
N ALA A 224 4.98 -9.57 8.93
CA ALA A 224 5.56 -8.92 10.09
C ALA A 224 7.09 -8.92 9.94
N ASP A 225 7.69 -7.74 9.90
CA ASP A 225 9.15 -7.55 9.92
C ASP A 225 9.59 -7.09 11.31
N GLU A 226 10.69 -7.66 11.81
CA GLU A 226 11.37 -7.24 13.04
C GLU A 226 12.67 -6.51 12.69
N THR A 227 12.89 -5.36 13.33
CA THR A 227 14.12 -4.58 13.21
C THR A 227 14.61 -4.14 14.59
N ASP A 228 15.86 -3.69 14.66
CA ASP A 228 16.32 -2.85 15.77
C ASP A 228 15.39 -1.64 15.97
N LEU A 229 15.42 -1.06 17.17
CA LEU A 229 14.80 0.23 17.42
C LEU A 229 15.51 1.32 16.63
N LEU A 230 14.73 2.32 16.19
CA LEU A 230 15.28 3.53 15.59
C LEU A 230 16.17 4.27 16.60
N PRO A 231 17.34 4.82 16.17
CA PRO A 231 18.29 5.45 17.09
C PRO A 231 17.77 6.77 17.69
N ALA A 232 16.78 7.39 17.05
CA ALA A 232 16.09 8.59 17.52
C ALA A 232 14.65 8.63 16.97
N ALA A 233 13.91 9.71 17.28
CA ALA A 233 12.55 9.91 16.76
C ALA A 233 12.56 10.29 15.26
N PRO A 234 11.50 9.99 14.50
CA PRO A 234 11.31 10.51 13.15
C PRO A 234 11.29 12.05 13.14
N VAL A 235 11.85 12.69 12.10
CA VAL A 235 11.99 14.15 12.03
C VAL A 235 10.63 14.86 12.06
N GLY A 236 9.60 14.31 11.42
CA GLY A 236 8.24 14.85 11.50
C GLY A 236 7.23 14.13 10.62
N SER A 237 6.37 14.90 9.97
CA SER A 237 5.54 14.44 8.85
C SER A 237 6.31 14.52 7.54
N ALA A 238 5.90 13.76 6.51
CA ALA A 238 6.57 13.69 5.20
C ALA A 238 6.83 15.06 4.53
N VAL A 239 5.94 16.02 4.80
CA VAL A 239 6.18 17.46 4.59
C VAL A 239 6.34 18.10 5.96
N VAL A 240 7.38 18.93 6.14
CA VAL A 240 7.58 19.72 7.36
C VAL A 240 7.08 21.16 7.18
N SER A 241 6.59 21.78 8.26
CA SER A 241 6.16 23.18 8.27
C SER A 241 7.18 24.12 8.93
N ASP A 242 8.08 23.56 9.74
CA ASP A 242 9.12 24.24 10.50
C ASP A 242 10.48 23.63 10.18
N ALA A 243 11.57 24.39 10.38
CA ALA A 243 12.92 23.87 10.17
C ALA A 243 13.31 22.91 11.33
N PRO A 244 13.66 21.65 11.05
CA PRO A 244 14.22 20.76 12.08
C PRO A 244 15.65 21.18 12.42
N GLU A 245 16.01 21.10 13.70
CA GLU A 245 17.39 21.32 14.17
C GLU A 245 18.24 20.08 13.85
N LEU A 246 18.96 20.13 12.72
CA LEU A 246 19.79 19.02 12.20
C LEU A 246 21.27 19.43 12.21
N PRO A 247 22.15 18.74 12.97
CA PRO A 247 23.58 19.04 12.99
C PRO A 247 24.27 18.60 11.69
N ASP A 248 25.48 19.09 11.41
CA ASP A 248 26.18 18.77 10.16
C ASP A 248 26.51 17.27 10.01
N GLU A 249 26.79 16.57 11.12
CA GLU A 249 26.95 15.10 11.15
C GLU A 249 25.71 14.33 10.65
N TRP A 250 24.50 14.91 10.77
CA TRP A 250 23.27 14.33 10.22
C TRP A 250 23.26 14.42 8.69
N TRP A 251 23.68 15.56 8.14
CA TRP A 251 23.77 15.77 6.69
C TRP A 251 24.90 14.93 6.07
N GLU A 252 26.03 14.77 6.75
CA GLU A 252 27.10 13.84 6.37
C GLU A 252 26.60 12.39 6.34
N ALA A 253 25.92 11.93 7.39
CA ALA A 253 25.35 10.58 7.46
C ALA A 253 24.25 10.33 6.42
N MET A 254 23.41 11.33 6.13
CA MET A 254 22.43 11.29 5.04
C MET A 254 23.12 11.13 3.68
N ASN A 255 24.09 12.00 3.38
CA ASN A 255 24.82 11.98 2.11
C ASN A 255 25.57 10.66 1.91
N ALA A 256 26.27 10.16 2.94
CA ALA A 256 26.96 8.88 2.89
C ALA A 256 26.01 7.71 2.64
N SER A 257 24.84 7.70 3.31
CA SER A 257 23.84 6.64 3.15
C SER A 257 23.21 6.62 1.76
N LEU A 258 22.89 7.80 1.19
CA LEU A 258 22.31 7.89 -0.15
C LEU A 258 23.34 7.59 -1.26
N ASP A 259 24.59 8.01 -1.09
CA ASP A 259 25.67 7.68 -2.04
C ASP A 259 26.03 6.18 -1.98
N ALA A 260 26.01 5.56 -0.80
CA ALA A 260 26.14 4.11 -0.64
C ALA A 260 24.99 3.35 -1.30
N LEU A 261 23.74 3.77 -1.05
CA LEU A 261 22.55 3.20 -1.68
C LEU A 261 22.63 3.27 -3.22
N ALA A 262 22.98 4.42 -3.77
CA ALA A 262 23.10 4.62 -5.22
C ALA A 262 24.27 3.84 -5.87
N ALA A 263 25.19 3.28 -5.07
CA ALA A 263 26.29 2.43 -5.52
C ALA A 263 25.96 0.92 -5.49
N HIS A 264 24.87 0.51 -4.82
CA HIS A 264 24.44 -0.90 -4.77
C HIS A 264 23.91 -1.41 -6.12
N LYS A 265 23.67 -2.72 -6.19
CA LYS A 265 23.03 -3.38 -7.35
C LYS A 265 21.83 -4.19 -6.88
N THR A 266 20.68 -3.95 -7.51
CA THR A 266 19.44 -4.69 -7.24
C THR A 266 18.72 -5.02 -8.54
N GLY A 267 17.96 -6.11 -8.55
CA GLY A 267 16.99 -6.42 -9.61
C GLY A 267 15.62 -5.76 -9.39
N ARG A 268 15.39 -5.16 -8.22
CA ARG A 268 14.14 -4.46 -7.89
C ARG A 268 14.00 -3.18 -8.71
N VAL A 269 12.78 -2.80 -9.05
CA VAL A 269 12.40 -1.48 -9.56
C VAL A 269 11.58 -0.80 -8.47
N ALA A 270 11.86 0.46 -8.18
CA ALA A 270 11.22 1.18 -7.10
C ALA A 270 9.70 1.32 -7.30
N THR A 271 8.95 1.48 -6.20
CA THR A 271 7.48 1.66 -6.20
C THR A 271 7.05 2.95 -5.48
N PRO A 272 7.54 4.15 -5.87
CA PRO A 272 7.12 5.41 -5.22
C PRO A 272 5.60 5.61 -5.28
N ASP A 273 5.00 6.08 -4.19
CA ASP A 273 3.54 6.12 -3.98
C ASP A 273 2.84 4.74 -4.11
N THR A 274 3.59 3.64 -3.96
CA THR A 274 3.21 2.23 -4.20
C THR A 274 2.98 1.80 -5.66
N ASP A 275 3.34 2.64 -6.64
CA ASP A 275 3.27 2.33 -8.08
C ASP A 275 4.68 2.19 -8.70
N THR A 276 4.91 1.14 -9.50
CA THR A 276 6.22 0.84 -10.10
C THR A 276 6.68 1.98 -11.03
N ILE A 277 7.84 2.59 -10.73
CA ILE A 277 8.36 3.69 -11.54
C ILE A 277 8.87 3.19 -12.90
N THR A 278 8.42 3.85 -13.97
CA THR A 278 8.77 3.55 -15.36
C THR A 278 8.95 4.84 -16.15
N GLU A 279 9.71 4.80 -17.25
CA GLU A 279 9.89 5.96 -18.13
C GLU A 279 8.56 6.49 -18.70
N ALA A 280 7.59 5.60 -18.95
CA ALA A 280 6.23 5.98 -19.33
C ALA A 280 5.53 6.80 -18.22
N LEU A 281 5.48 6.27 -16.99
CA LEU A 281 4.88 6.97 -15.84
C LEU A 281 5.53 8.34 -15.60
N ILE A 282 6.86 8.42 -15.70
CA ILE A 282 7.62 9.67 -15.55
C ILE A 282 7.23 10.65 -16.66
N THR A 283 7.26 10.20 -17.92
CA THR A 283 6.94 11.01 -19.10
C THR A 283 5.50 11.53 -19.05
N GLU A 284 4.54 10.68 -18.70
CA GLU A 284 3.12 11.05 -18.57
C GLU A 284 2.90 12.03 -17.42
N SER A 285 3.49 11.78 -16.25
CA SER A 285 3.38 12.66 -15.09
C SER A 285 3.98 14.04 -15.34
N ILE A 286 5.14 14.11 -16.02
CA ILE A 286 5.79 15.38 -16.37
C ILE A 286 4.96 16.12 -17.43
N ARG A 287 4.64 15.46 -18.56
CA ARG A 287 3.96 16.12 -19.69
C ARG A 287 2.50 16.49 -19.39
N GLY A 288 1.86 15.82 -18.43
CA GLY A 288 0.51 16.16 -17.97
C GLY A 288 0.40 17.54 -17.30
N ILE A 289 1.52 18.07 -16.77
CA ILE A 289 1.57 19.39 -16.10
C ILE A 289 2.50 20.37 -16.86
N PHE A 290 3.58 19.86 -17.47
CA PHE A 290 4.59 20.65 -18.18
C PHE A 290 4.64 20.23 -19.66
N PRO A 291 3.84 20.84 -20.55
CA PRO A 291 3.76 20.48 -21.98
C PRO A 291 4.97 20.97 -22.80
N GLY A 292 6.16 20.98 -22.21
CA GLY A 292 7.40 21.44 -22.84
C GLY A 292 7.96 20.42 -23.83
N GLY A 293 8.48 20.89 -24.96
CA GLY A 293 9.12 20.06 -25.99
C GLY A 293 10.55 19.63 -25.66
N PHE A 294 10.81 19.19 -24.42
CA PHE A 294 12.10 18.62 -24.00
C PHE A 294 12.04 17.09 -23.94
N ASP A 295 13.20 16.44 -24.05
CA ASP A 295 13.31 14.98 -23.95
C ASP A 295 13.13 14.51 -22.50
N THR A 296 12.39 13.42 -22.32
CA THR A 296 12.01 12.82 -21.03
C THR A 296 12.56 11.39 -20.85
N THR A 297 13.34 10.87 -21.80
CA THR A 297 14.02 9.57 -21.70
C THR A 297 14.97 9.56 -20.49
N VAL A 298 15.00 8.50 -19.70
CA VAL A 298 15.86 8.41 -18.49
C VAL A 298 17.19 7.74 -18.84
N GLN A 299 18.31 8.40 -18.54
CA GLN A 299 19.63 7.92 -18.94
C GLN A 299 20.31 7.05 -17.86
N ARG A 300 20.08 7.36 -16.57
CA ARG A 300 20.72 6.70 -15.44
C ARG A 300 19.71 6.27 -14.37
N TRP A 301 19.60 4.96 -14.22
CA TRP A 301 18.90 4.29 -13.13
C TRP A 301 19.88 3.86 -12.04
N VAL A 302 19.52 4.06 -10.77
CA VAL A 302 20.28 3.70 -9.56
C VAL A 302 19.33 3.21 -8.47
N PRO A 303 19.78 2.43 -7.46
CA PRO A 303 18.94 2.14 -6.31
C PRO A 303 18.58 3.43 -5.54
N ALA A 304 17.35 3.50 -5.08
CA ALA A 304 16.76 4.60 -4.32
C ALA A 304 15.80 4.05 -3.24
N HIS A 305 15.57 4.83 -2.18
CA HIS A 305 14.60 4.53 -1.13
C HIS A 305 13.16 4.66 -1.65
N ALA A 306 12.95 5.58 -2.60
CA ALA A 306 11.71 5.87 -3.33
C ALA A 306 10.54 6.45 -2.52
N ASP A 307 10.51 6.23 -1.20
CA ASP A 307 9.75 7.04 -0.24
C ASP A 307 10.68 7.81 0.71
N LEU A 308 11.66 8.55 0.18
CA LEU A 308 12.49 9.44 1.01
C LEU A 308 11.70 10.72 1.35
N ASN A 309 11.24 10.79 2.60
CA ASN A 309 10.52 11.93 3.14
C ASN A 309 10.83 12.13 4.65
N TRP A 310 10.47 13.28 5.22
CA TRP A 310 10.80 13.64 6.62
C TRP A 310 10.11 12.79 7.71
N ALA A 311 9.19 11.90 7.38
CA ALA A 311 8.63 10.90 8.30
C ALA A 311 9.36 9.54 8.26
N ASN A 312 10.28 9.33 7.31
CA ASN A 312 11.04 8.09 7.10
C ASN A 312 12.55 8.27 7.40
N VAL A 313 12.93 9.41 7.99
CA VAL A 313 14.26 9.70 8.55
C VAL A 313 14.14 10.10 10.01
N THR A 314 15.19 9.86 10.80
CA THR A 314 15.25 10.17 12.24
C THR A 314 16.23 11.30 12.56
N ALA A 315 16.09 11.95 13.71
CA ALA A 315 17.01 12.99 14.22
C ALA A 315 17.03 13.04 15.76
N PRO A 316 18.13 13.47 16.41
CA PRO A 316 19.34 14.08 15.82
C PRO A 316 20.32 13.08 15.19
N VAL A 317 20.21 11.79 15.48
CA VAL A 317 20.97 10.72 14.79
C VAL A 317 20.23 10.34 13.51
N PHE A 318 20.92 10.30 12.37
CA PHE A 318 20.34 9.91 11.09
C PHE A 318 20.14 8.38 10.98
N SER A 319 18.99 7.97 10.46
CA SER A 319 18.71 6.61 9.98
C SER A 319 17.49 6.62 9.06
N LEU A 320 17.55 5.85 7.98
CA LEU A 320 16.47 5.56 7.03
C LEU A 320 15.64 4.35 7.46
N PHE A 321 14.33 4.37 7.21
CA PHE A 321 13.43 3.26 7.51
C PHE A 321 12.12 3.31 6.68
N ASP A 322 11.27 2.29 6.83
CA ASP A 322 10.09 2.02 5.99
C ASP A 322 10.50 1.66 4.53
N TRP A 323 11.53 0.81 4.39
CA TRP A 323 12.12 0.24 3.17
C TRP A 323 11.17 -0.66 2.33
N GLU A 324 9.90 -0.31 2.17
CA GLU A 324 8.93 -1.14 1.44
C GLU A 324 8.91 -0.91 -0.07
N ASP A 325 9.25 0.31 -0.52
CA ASP A 325 9.18 0.72 -1.94
C ASP A 325 10.54 0.86 -2.65
N TRP A 326 11.65 0.51 -1.98
CA TRP A 326 13.00 0.69 -2.52
C TRP A 326 13.30 -0.18 -3.75
N GLY A 327 14.13 0.33 -4.65
CA GLY A 327 14.57 -0.37 -5.87
C GLY A 327 15.28 0.58 -6.83
N ASN A 328 15.54 0.14 -8.07
CA ASN A 328 16.07 1.05 -9.08
C ASN A 328 15.05 2.13 -9.45
N ALA A 329 15.49 3.38 -9.45
CA ALA A 329 14.78 4.57 -9.89
C ALA A 329 15.71 5.46 -10.74
N PRO A 330 15.21 6.47 -11.45
CA PRO A 330 16.07 7.49 -12.05
C PRO A 330 16.90 8.22 -11.00
N GLN A 331 18.12 8.65 -11.35
CA GLN A 331 18.95 9.43 -10.43
C GLN A 331 18.19 10.66 -9.90
N GLY A 332 18.30 10.90 -8.59
CA GLY A 332 17.76 12.08 -7.94
C GLY A 332 16.31 12.00 -7.48
N LEU A 333 15.61 10.84 -7.63
CA LEU A 333 14.25 10.66 -7.10
C LEU A 333 14.18 10.99 -5.60
N ASP A 334 15.06 10.38 -4.80
CA ASP A 334 15.12 10.58 -3.35
C ASP A 334 15.42 12.05 -2.99
N SER A 335 16.44 12.63 -3.61
CA SER A 335 16.85 14.02 -3.43
C SER A 335 15.73 15.02 -3.74
N ALA A 336 15.00 14.80 -4.85
CA ALA A 336 13.84 15.60 -5.23
C ALA A 336 12.65 15.40 -4.27
N SER A 337 12.41 14.19 -3.77
CA SER A 337 11.35 13.89 -2.81
C SER A 337 11.59 14.58 -1.45
N LEU A 338 12.82 14.53 -0.92
CA LEU A 338 13.16 15.20 0.34
C LEU A 338 13.08 16.74 0.20
N TRP A 339 13.53 17.28 -0.94
CA TRP A 339 13.38 18.70 -1.26
C TRP A 339 11.91 19.13 -1.34
N ALA A 340 11.06 18.33 -1.98
CA ALA A 340 9.63 18.56 -2.05
C ALA A 340 8.90 18.43 -0.69
N GLY A 341 9.41 17.61 0.22
CA GLY A 341 9.01 17.59 1.63
C GLY A 341 9.47 18.83 2.41
N SER A 342 10.49 19.53 1.91
CA SER A 342 11.10 20.73 2.53
C SER A 342 10.53 22.06 2.00
N LEU A 343 9.80 22.06 0.89
CA LEU A 343 9.44 23.28 0.15
C LEU A 343 8.63 24.35 0.91
N ALA A 344 8.01 24.01 2.05
CA ALA A 344 7.36 24.99 2.92
C ALA A 344 8.36 25.82 3.76
N VAL A 345 9.61 25.35 3.87
CA VAL A 345 10.69 25.92 4.68
C VAL A 345 11.87 26.23 3.73
N PRO A 346 11.96 27.44 3.15
CA PRO A 346 12.88 27.73 2.05
C PRO A 346 14.35 27.42 2.36
N SER A 347 14.85 27.77 3.55
CA SER A 347 16.23 27.50 3.98
C SER A 347 16.56 26.00 4.06
N LEU A 348 15.57 25.15 4.38
CA LEU A 348 15.74 23.70 4.40
C LEU A 348 15.75 23.14 2.97
N ALA A 349 14.87 23.63 2.09
CA ALA A 349 14.88 23.26 0.67
C ALA A 349 16.18 23.70 -0.02
N ASP A 350 16.75 24.85 0.34
CA ASP A 350 18.04 25.33 -0.16
C ASP A 350 19.21 24.50 0.38
N ARG A 351 19.17 24.05 1.66
CA ARG A 351 20.16 23.11 2.22
C ARG A 351 20.11 21.75 1.50
N VAL A 352 18.93 21.15 1.30
CA VAL A 352 18.79 19.87 0.57
C VAL A 352 19.34 19.98 -0.86
N GLN A 353 19.09 21.10 -1.56
CA GLN A 353 19.68 21.37 -2.88
C GLN A 353 21.20 21.52 -2.84
N SER A 354 21.76 22.15 -1.79
CA SER A 354 23.20 22.29 -1.63
C SER A 354 23.88 20.94 -1.39
N GLU A 355 23.31 20.09 -0.51
CA GLU A 355 23.85 18.77 -0.19
C GLU A 355 23.76 17.82 -1.40
N ARG A 356 22.58 17.72 -2.01
CA ARG A 356 22.33 16.82 -3.14
C ARG A 356 22.54 17.49 -4.50
N ARG A 357 23.35 18.55 -4.56
CA ARG A 357 23.62 19.36 -5.75
C ARG A 357 23.89 18.53 -7.01
N ARG A 358 24.71 17.48 -6.89
CA ARG A 358 25.07 16.58 -8.01
C ARG A 358 23.87 15.88 -8.64
N ASP A 359 22.82 15.63 -7.87
CA ASP A 359 21.57 15.07 -8.37
C ASP A 359 20.78 16.17 -9.10
N PHE A 360 20.56 17.33 -8.46
CA PHE A 360 19.81 18.46 -9.05
C PHE A 360 20.46 19.06 -10.31
N GLU A 361 21.79 19.04 -10.41
CA GLU A 361 22.52 19.49 -11.61
C GLU A 361 22.48 18.43 -12.74
N SER A 362 22.20 17.15 -12.44
CA SER A 362 22.11 16.07 -13.42
C SER A 362 20.81 16.10 -14.24
N ARG A 363 20.86 15.67 -15.51
CA ARG A 363 19.68 15.68 -16.39
C ARG A 363 18.52 14.85 -15.84
N ASP A 364 18.79 13.66 -15.30
CA ASP A 364 17.72 12.81 -14.76
C ASP A 364 17.21 13.30 -13.40
N GLY A 365 18.06 13.91 -12.56
CA GLY A 365 17.59 14.58 -11.34
C GLY A 365 16.76 15.84 -11.61
N LYS A 366 16.99 16.51 -12.74
CA LYS A 366 16.09 17.56 -13.26
C LYS A 366 14.74 16.98 -13.70
N LEU A 367 14.72 15.84 -14.40
CA LEU A 367 13.48 15.11 -14.69
C LEU A 367 12.77 14.66 -13.40
N MET A 368 13.50 14.20 -12.37
CA MET A 368 12.90 13.84 -11.07
C MET A 368 12.38 15.04 -10.29
N THR A 369 13.05 16.19 -10.38
CA THR A 369 12.55 17.46 -9.83
C THR A 369 11.22 17.84 -10.50
N LEU A 370 11.09 17.69 -11.82
CA LEU A 370 9.82 17.88 -12.52
C LEU A 370 8.77 16.82 -12.14
N PHE A 371 9.15 15.54 -12.06
CA PHE A 371 8.25 14.43 -11.67
C PHE A 371 7.65 14.61 -10.26
N VAL A 372 8.41 15.16 -9.31
CA VAL A 372 7.89 15.48 -7.98
C VAL A 372 7.12 16.81 -7.98
N CYS A 373 7.53 17.81 -8.77
CA CYS A 373 6.75 19.03 -8.97
C CYS A 373 5.36 18.76 -9.60
N SER A 374 5.21 17.81 -10.51
CA SER A 374 3.90 17.46 -11.08
C SER A 374 2.95 16.78 -10.09
N LYS A 375 3.48 16.15 -9.03
CA LYS A 375 2.68 15.67 -7.89
C LYS A 375 2.17 16.83 -7.02
N ILE A 376 2.97 17.89 -6.84
CA ILE A 376 2.59 19.10 -6.07
C ILE A 376 1.61 19.98 -6.85
N LEU A 377 1.88 20.20 -8.14
CA LEU A 377 1.12 21.08 -9.05
C LEU A 377 0.00 20.34 -9.80
N GLY A 378 -0.28 19.09 -9.44
CA GLY A 378 -1.23 18.21 -10.11
C GLY A 378 -2.70 18.60 -9.94
N PRO A 379 -3.64 17.90 -10.61
CA PRO A 379 -5.08 18.22 -10.56
C PRO A 379 -5.73 18.04 -9.18
N TYR A 380 -5.00 17.49 -8.21
CA TYR A 380 -5.42 17.31 -6.81
C TYR A 380 -4.69 18.23 -5.83
N ALA A 381 -3.96 19.23 -6.34
CA ALA A 381 -3.28 20.26 -5.54
C ALA A 381 -4.26 20.98 -4.60
N HIS A 382 -3.94 21.06 -3.32
CA HIS A 382 -4.69 21.89 -2.39
C HIS A 382 -4.33 23.37 -2.60
N PRO A 383 -5.28 24.29 -2.85
CA PRO A 383 -4.97 25.68 -3.22
C PRO A 383 -4.13 26.46 -2.18
N GLU A 384 -4.16 26.02 -0.92
CA GLU A 384 -3.42 26.62 0.19
C GLU A 384 -2.10 25.88 0.52
N ASP A 385 -1.68 24.89 -0.27
CA ASP A 385 -0.39 24.21 -0.05
C ASP A 385 0.77 25.21 -0.24
N PRO A 386 1.59 25.47 0.79
CA PRO A 386 2.66 26.48 0.72
C PRO A 386 3.72 26.16 -0.33
N ARG A 387 3.82 24.89 -0.77
CA ARG A 387 4.82 24.41 -1.73
C ARG A 387 4.51 24.77 -3.18
N LEU A 388 3.29 25.20 -3.51
CA LEU A 388 2.88 25.50 -4.89
C LEU A 388 3.79 26.56 -5.55
N LYS A 389 3.96 27.73 -4.93
CA LYS A 389 4.77 28.84 -5.48
C LYS A 389 6.27 28.50 -5.56
N PRO A 390 6.88 27.80 -4.59
CA PRO A 390 8.21 27.22 -4.75
C PRO A 390 8.32 26.21 -5.90
N ALA A 391 7.43 25.21 -5.96
CA ALA A 391 7.46 24.16 -6.98
C ALA A 391 7.28 24.72 -8.40
N GLN A 392 6.37 25.68 -8.59
CA GLN A 392 6.16 26.35 -9.88
C GLN A 392 7.45 27.06 -10.35
N ARG A 393 8.09 27.87 -9.49
CA ARG A 393 9.32 28.58 -9.84
C ARG A 393 10.45 27.63 -10.24
N MET A 394 10.61 26.52 -9.51
CA MET A 394 11.58 25.50 -9.86
C MET A 394 11.24 24.83 -11.20
N ALA A 395 9.98 24.41 -11.40
CA ALA A 395 9.57 23.77 -12.65
C ALA A 395 9.73 24.69 -13.87
N GLU A 396 9.45 26.00 -13.73
CA GLU A 396 9.70 27.01 -14.76
C GLU A 396 11.19 27.24 -15.05
N GLN A 397 12.07 27.06 -14.07
CA GLN A 397 13.53 27.11 -14.29
C GLN A 397 14.00 25.83 -15.00
N ILE A 398 13.71 24.66 -14.43
CA ILE A 398 14.18 23.37 -14.94
C ILE A 398 13.65 23.07 -16.35
N THR A 399 12.41 23.47 -16.67
CA THR A 399 11.88 23.37 -18.04
C THR A 399 12.72 24.17 -19.04
N LYS A 400 13.19 25.38 -18.68
CA LYS A 400 14.03 26.20 -19.57
C LYS A 400 15.43 25.60 -19.73
N GLU A 401 15.99 25.06 -18.65
CA GLU A 401 17.29 24.39 -18.68
C GLU A 401 17.28 23.13 -19.55
N LEU A 402 16.22 22.31 -19.46
CA LEU A 402 16.04 21.10 -20.29
C LEU A 402 15.67 21.40 -21.75
N GLN A 403 15.25 22.64 -22.06
CA GLN A 403 14.99 23.12 -23.43
C GLN A 403 16.21 23.79 -24.09
N ALA A 404 17.30 23.97 -23.33
CA ALA A 404 18.54 24.61 -23.80
C ALA A 404 19.67 23.59 -24.12
N VAL A 405 19.34 22.30 -24.16
CA VAL A 405 20.23 21.15 -24.41
C VAL A 405 19.77 20.41 -25.67
#